data_AF-A0A2V5JNM1-F1
#
_entry.id   AF-A0A2V5JNM1-F1
#
_cell.length_a   1.000
_cell.length_b   1.000
_cell.length_c   1.000
_cell.angle_alpha   90.00
_cell.angle_beta   90.00
_cell.angle_gamma   90.00
#
_symmetry.space_group_name_H-M   'P 1'
#
loop_
_entity.id
_entity.type
_entity.pdbx_description
1 polymer ?
#
loop_
_entity_poly.entity_id
_entity_poly.type
_entity_poly.pdbx_seq_one_letter_code
_entity_poly.pdbx_strand_id
1 'polypeptide(L)' 'SKKFSVITPRDPNGRGCQLSILAHQHPKQLHEELVAAGVKCDFREPNVIRVAPTPLYNTFHEVWRFAKILVE' A
#
# COMPACT_ATOMS: atom_id res chain seq x y z
N SER A 1 7.28 7.12 -6.95
CA SER A 1 7.51 6.26 -8.14
C SER A 1 6.81 6.91 -9.32
N LYS A 2 7.12 6.56 -10.57
CA LYS A 2 6.27 6.98 -11.71
C LYS A 2 4.88 6.35 -11.63
N LYS A 3 4.77 5.14 -11.04
CA LYS A 3 3.52 4.36 -10.92
C LYS A 3 2.61 4.79 -9.75
N PHE A 4 3.19 5.27 -8.64
CA PHE A 4 2.45 5.60 -7.42
C PHE A 4 3.15 6.66 -6.55
N SER A 5 2.36 7.25 -5.65
CA SER A 5 2.80 8.18 -4.61
C SER A 5 2.21 7.80 -3.26
N VAL A 6 2.98 7.98 -2.18
CA VAL A 6 2.43 7.88 -0.81
C VAL A 6 1.93 9.26 -0.42
N ILE A 7 0.63 9.35 -0.11
CA ILE A 7 -0.02 10.61 0.26
C ILE A 7 -0.20 10.77 1.78
N THR A 8 0.04 9.70 2.55
CA THR A 8 0.15 9.80 4.01
C THR A 8 1.31 10.75 4.37
N PRO A 9 1.15 11.62 5.38
CA PRO A 9 2.22 12.50 5.85
C PRO A 9 3.53 11.76 6.12
N ARG A 10 4.65 12.37 5.73
CA ARG A 10 5.98 11.80 5.98
C ARG A 10 6.38 11.89 7.45
N ASP A 11 5.92 12.93 8.15
CA ASP A 11 6.13 13.12 9.58
C ASP A 11 5.53 11.92 10.35
N PRO A 12 6.33 11.14 11.08
CA PRO A 12 5.84 10.03 11.89
C PRO A 12 4.79 10.44 12.93
N ASN A 13 4.84 11.68 13.44
CA ASN A 13 3.85 12.18 14.40
C ASN A 13 2.50 12.52 13.75
N GLY A 14 2.46 12.65 12.43
CA GLY A 14 1.26 12.94 11.64
C GLY A 14 0.57 11.70 11.07
N ARG A 15 0.99 10.47 11.45
CA ARG A 15 0.40 9.23 10.92
C ARG A 15 0.46 8.07 11.90
N GLY A 16 -0.41 7.08 11.67
CA GLY A 16 -0.29 5.76 12.27
C GLY A 16 0.57 4.80 11.43
N CYS A 17 0.30 3.51 11.56
CA CYS A 17 0.88 2.47 10.71
C CYS A 17 0.31 2.47 9.29
N GLN A 18 -0.90 3.01 9.09
CA GLN A 18 -1.58 3.02 7.80
C GLN A 18 -0.92 3.99 6.81
N LEU A 19 -0.67 3.49 5.59
CA LEU A 19 -0.20 4.24 4.44
C LEU A 19 -1.26 4.26 3.36
N SER A 20 -1.53 5.45 2.82
CA SER A 20 -2.42 5.70 1.69
C SER A 20 -1.53 5.89 0.47
N ILE A 21 -1.68 4.99 -0.49
CA ILE A 21 -0.88 4.91 -1.70
C ILE A 21 -1.79 5.29 -2.87
N LEU A 22 -1.50 6.45 -3.47
CA LEU A 22 -2.16 6.93 -4.68
C LEU A 22 -1.55 6.22 -5.89
N ALA A 23 -2.33 5.39 -6.57
CA ALA A 23 -1.93 4.78 -7.83
C ALA A 23 -2.22 5.73 -8.99
N HIS A 24 -1.23 5.98 -9.84
CA HIS A 24 -1.35 6.94 -10.93
C HIS A 24 -2.03 6.32 -12.16
N GLN A 25 -1.90 5.01 -12.35
CA GLN A 25 -2.42 4.25 -13.48
C GLN A 25 -2.98 2.92 -13.02
N HIS A 26 -4.04 2.45 -13.67
CA HIS A 26 -4.69 1.14 -13.43
C HIS A 26 -4.90 0.80 -11.93
N PRO A 27 -5.50 1.71 -11.13
CA PRO A 27 -5.56 1.55 -9.68
C PRO A 27 -6.34 0.31 -9.22
N LYS A 28 -7.40 -0.06 -9.96
CA LYS A 28 -8.20 -1.27 -9.69
C LYS A 28 -7.42 -2.56 -9.99
N GLN A 29 -6.73 -2.59 -11.14
CA GLN A 29 -5.87 -3.72 -11.49
C GLN A 29 -4.75 -3.92 -10.47
N LEU A 30 -4.07 -2.84 -10.04
CA LEU A 30 -3.04 -2.93 -9.01
C LEU A 30 -3.62 -3.46 -7.68
N HIS A 31 -4.83 -3.06 -7.31
CA HIS A 31 -5.51 -3.60 -6.13
C HIS A 31 -5.82 -5.09 -6.28
N GLU A 32 -6.32 -5.52 -7.44
CA GLU A 32 -6.58 -6.93 -7.75
C GLU A 32 -5.30 -7.78 -7.72
N GLU A 33 -4.19 -7.29 -8.27
CA GLU A 33 -2.87 -7.95 -8.24
C GLU A 33 -2.36 -8.12 -6.81
N LEU A 34 -2.48 -7.08 -5.97
CA LEU A 34 -2.13 -7.15 -4.56
C LEU A 34 -2.97 -8.19 -3.81
N VAL A 35 -4.29 -8.18 -4.04
CA VAL A 35 -5.22 -9.15 -3.42
C VAL A 35 -4.92 -10.58 -3.88
N ALA A 36 -4.64 -10.79 -5.16
CA ALA A 36 -4.26 -12.09 -5.73
C ALA A 36 -2.93 -12.60 -5.17
N ALA A 37 -1.99 -11.71 -4.88
CA ALA A 37 -0.73 -12.04 -4.20
C ALA A 37 -0.86 -12.27 -2.68
N GLY A 38 -2.09 -12.23 -2.14
CA GLY A 38 -2.39 -12.47 -0.73
C GLY A 38 -2.29 -11.23 0.17
N VAL A 39 -2.09 -10.03 -0.39
CA VAL A 39 -2.03 -8.78 0.38
C VAL A 39 -3.45 -8.32 0.70
N LYS A 40 -3.78 -8.27 1.99
CA LYS A 40 -5.04 -7.67 2.46
C LYS A 40 -4.90 -6.16 2.56
N CYS A 41 -5.60 -5.45 1.68
CA CYS A 41 -5.59 -4.00 1.58
C CYS A 41 -6.96 -3.48 1.15
N ASP A 42 -7.25 -2.21 1.45
CA ASP A 42 -8.51 -1.58 1.07
C ASP A 42 -8.35 -0.59 -0.09
N PHE A 43 -9.35 -0.55 -0.96
CA PHE A 43 -9.41 0.37 -2.10
C PHE A 43 -10.37 1.53 -1.80
N ARG A 44 -9.93 2.74 -2.10
CA ARG A 44 -10.71 3.98 -1.98
C ARG A 44 -10.75 4.66 -3.34
N GLU A 45 -11.96 4.83 -3.85
CA GLU A 45 -12.19 5.55 -5.10
C GLU A 45 -11.63 6.98 -5.01
N PRO A 46 -11.07 7.52 -6.12
CA PRO A 46 -10.95 6.85 -7.42
C PRO A 46 -9.71 5.93 -7.54
N ASN A 47 -8.69 6.07 -6.70
CA ASN A 47 -7.36 5.51 -6.99
C ASN A 47 -6.41 5.35 -5.80
N VAL A 48 -6.92 5.24 -4.57
CA VAL A 48 -6.10 5.10 -3.37
C VAL A 48 -6.19 3.69 -2.82
N ILE A 49 -5.03 3.05 -2.62
CA ILE A 49 -4.91 1.77 -1.93
C ILE A 49 -4.36 2.06 -0.54
N ARG A 50 -5.02 1.54 0.51
CA ARG A 50 -4.56 1.67 1.89
C ARG A 50 -4.06 0.34 2.42
N VAL A 51 -2.88 0.39 3.02
CA VAL A 51 -2.21 -0.73 3.68
C VAL A 51 -1.79 -0.32 5.08
N ALA A 52 -1.88 -1.21 6.05
CA ALA A 52 -1.55 -0.93 7.44
C ALA A 52 -0.76 -2.09 8.05
N PRO A 53 0.58 -2.12 7.92
CA PRO A 53 1.40 -3.11 8.61
C PRO A 53 1.28 -2.92 10.11
N THR A 54 0.54 -3.81 10.77
CA THR A 54 0.25 -3.72 12.20
C THR A 54 1.40 -4.31 13.00
N PRO A 55 2.03 -3.55 13.92
CA PRO A 55 3.26 -3.97 14.58
C PRO A 55 3.18 -5.27 15.38
N LEU A 56 1.98 -5.62 15.89
CA LEU A 56 1.79 -6.81 16.72
C LEU A 56 1.96 -8.12 15.97
N TYR A 57 1.73 -8.14 14.66
CA TYR A 57 1.68 -9.39 13.89
C TYR A 57 2.28 -9.30 12.49
N ASN A 58 2.62 -8.11 12.00
CA ASN A 58 3.34 -7.98 10.73
C ASN A 58 4.84 -7.94 10.91
N THR A 59 5.55 -8.56 9.98
CA THR A 59 7.02 -8.60 9.96
C THR A 59 7.60 -7.67 8.90
N PHE A 60 8.85 -7.25 9.08
CA PHE A 60 9.57 -6.50 8.05
C PHE A 60 9.70 -7.26 6.73
N HIS A 61 9.76 -8.60 6.77
CA HIS A 61 9.82 -9.42 5.56
C HIS A 61 8.52 -9.34 4.74
N GLU A 62 7.35 -9.32 5.40
CA GLU A 62 6.07 -9.10 4.72
C GLU A 62 5.98 -7.72 4.09
N VAL A 63 6.48 -6.68 4.78
CA VAL A 63 6.56 -5.32 4.22
C VAL A 63 7.46 -5.29 2.98
N TRP A 64 8.61 -5.98 3.01
CA TRP A 64 9.49 -6.11 1.86
C TRP A 64 8.83 -6.86 0.69
N ARG A 65 8.14 -7.97 0.95
CA ARG A 65 7.38 -8.72 -0.07
C ARG A 65 6.29 -7.85 -0.69
N PHE A 66 5.53 -7.11 0.12
CA PHE A 66 4.55 -6.15 -0.37
C PHE A 66 5.18 -5.10 -1.28
N ALA A 67 6.32 -4.51 -0.87
CA ALA A 67 7.00 -3.49 -1.66
C ALA A 67 7.51 -4.03 -3.00
N LYS A 68 7.89 -5.31 -3.07
CA LYS A 68 8.28 -5.97 -4.33
C LYS A 68 7.10 -6.07 -5.30
N ILE A 69 5.96 -6.58 -4.83
CA ILE A 69 4.72 -6.69 -5.63
C ILE A 69 4.28 -5.31 -6.12
N LEU A 70 4.36 -4.27 -5.27
CA LEU A 70 3.94 -2.91 -5.61
C LEU A 70 4.79 -2.25 -6.72
N VAL A 71 6.04 -2.68 -6.90
CA VAL A 71 7.00 -2.06 -7.84
C VAL A 71 7.04 -2.80 -9.18
N GLU A 72 6.77 -4.11 -9.17
CA GLU A 72 6.61 -4.94 -10.38
C GLU A 72 5.62 -4.32 -11.38
#